data_AF-A0A537EQ76-F1
#
_entry.id   AF-A0A537EQ76-F1
#
_cell.length_a   1.000
_cell.length_b   1.000
_cell.length_c   1.000
_cell.angle_alpha   90.00
_cell.angle_beta   90.00
_cell.angle_gamma   90.00
#
_symmetry.space_group_name_H-M   'P 1'
#
loop_
_entity.id
_entity.type
_entity.pdbx_description
1 polymer ?
#
loop_
_entity_poly.entity_id
_entity_poly.type
_entity_poly.pdbx_seq_one_letter_code
_entity_poly.pdbx_strand_id
1 'polypeptide(L)' 'MQTSKVVLVTGASSGFGRETVSLLSQSGFRVFGTSRKPSGSETRAGVEMVQLDIDSDESVSRCVNT' A
#
# COMPACT_ATOMS: atom_id res chain seq x y z
N MET A 1 17.46 -5.19 17.48
CA MET A 1 17.01 -5.03 16.08
C MET A 1 15.97 -3.93 16.06
N GLN A 2 16.17 -2.84 15.32
CA GLN A 2 15.09 -1.86 15.11
C GLN A 2 14.14 -2.42 14.06
N THR A 3 12.88 -2.64 14.44
CA THR A 3 11.82 -3.03 13.51
C THR A 3 11.41 -1.79 12.71
N SER A 4 11.63 -1.79 11.40
CA SER A 4 11.11 -0.74 10.53
C SER A 4 9.59 -0.67 10.65
N LYS A 5 9.05 0.53 10.89
CA LYS A 5 7.60 0.73 10.98
C LYS A 5 6.96 0.39 9.63
N VAL A 6 5.87 -0.37 9.68
CA VAL A 6 5.06 -0.73 8.50
C VAL A 6 3.90 0.25 8.37
N VAL A 7 3.64 0.73 7.15
CA VAL A 7 2.53 1.63 6.86
C VAL A 7 1.69 1.04 5.74
N LEU A 8 0.38 0.93 5.97
CA LEU A 8 -0.62 0.56 4.97
C LEU A 8 -1.43 1.81 4.58
N VAL A 9 -1.47 2.12 3.29
CA VAL A 9 -2.20 3.29 2.76
C VAL A 9 -3.31 2.83 1.82
N THR A 10 -4.55 3.15 2.17
CA THR A 10 -5.70 2.89 1.31
C THR A 10 -5.79 3.90 0.16
N GLY A 11 -6.14 3.45 -1.05
CA GLY A 11 -6.33 4.35 -2.19
C GLY A 11 -5.02 4.92 -2.76
N ALA A 12 -3.99 4.09 -2.86
CA ALA A 12 -2.63 4.49 -3.27
C ALA A 12 -2.42 4.56 -4.79
N SER A 13 -3.42 4.17 -5.61
CA SER A 13 -3.28 4.12 -7.08
C SER A 13 -3.12 5.49 -7.74
N SER A 14 -3.63 6.56 -7.12
CA SER A 14 -3.63 7.90 -7.71
C SER A 14 -3.74 9.01 -6.65
N GLY A 15 -3.65 10.27 -7.10
CA GLY A 15 -3.83 11.45 -6.25
C GLY A 15 -2.90 11.47 -5.04
N PHE A 16 -3.43 11.92 -3.90
CA PHE A 16 -2.66 12.05 -2.66
C PHE A 16 -2.15 10.71 -2.11
N GLY A 17 -2.90 9.62 -2.31
CA GLY A 17 -2.47 8.30 -1.85
C GLY A 17 -1.15 7.88 -2.49
N ARG A 18 -1.01 8.11 -3.81
CA ARG A 18 0.21 7.83 -4.56
C ARG A 18 1.42 8.64 -4.07
N GLU A 19 1.23 9.94 -3.85
CA GLU A 19 2.30 10.81 -3.36
C GLU A 19 2.68 10.47 -1.90
N THR A 20 1.70 10.06 -1.09
CA THR A 20 1.91 9.65 0.30
C THR A 20 2.76 8.39 0.40
N VAL A 21 2.45 7.34 -0.37
CA VAL A 21 3.25 6.11 -0.35
C VAL A 21 4.68 6.34 -0.87
N SER A 22 4.83 7.22 -1.85
CA SER A 22 6.15 7.63 -2.37
C SER A 22 6.99 8.32 -1.29
N LEU A 23 6.43 9.30 -0.57
CA LEU A 23 7.12 10.01 0.50
C LEU A 23 7.50 9.10 1.68
N LEU A 24 6.58 8.24 2.10
CA LEU A 24 6.82 7.30 3.20
C LEU A 24 7.89 6.27 2.86
N SER A 25 7.89 5.74 1.64
CA SER A 25 8.92 4.80 1.21
C SER A 25 10.29 5.46 1.18
N GLN A 26 10.39 6.69 0.65
CA GLN A 26 11.62 7.49 0.67
C GLN A 26 12.10 7.82 2.09
N SER A 27 11.19 7.87 3.06
CA SER A 27 11.50 8.10 4.47
C SER A 27 11.94 6.83 5.22
N GLY A 28 12.09 5.69 4.52
CA GLY A 28 12.62 4.45 5.08
C GLY A 28 11.58 3.54 5.75
N PHE A 29 10.29 3.81 5.55
CA PHE A 29 9.21 2.93 6.01
C PHE A 29 9.03 1.75 5.07
N ARG A 30 8.55 0.61 5.59
CA ARG A 30 8.00 -0.46 4.73
C ARG A 30 6.57 -0.08 4.39
N VAL A 31 6.29 0.19 3.13
CA VAL A 31 4.99 0.75 2.71
C VAL A 31 4.23 -0.23 1.83
N PHE A 32 2.98 -0.46 2.21
CA PHE A 32 1.97 -1.11 1.39
C PHE A 32 0.97 -0.08 0.91
N GLY A 33 0.76 0.02 -0.39
CA GLY A 33 -0.33 0.79 -0.99
C GLY A 33 -1.48 -0.13 -1.38
N THR A 34 -2.73 0.35 -1.36
CA THR A 34 -3.85 -0.46 -1.83
C THR A 34 -4.60 0.15 -3.00
N SER A 35 -5.14 -0.73 -3.86
CA SER A 35 -6.07 -0.37 -4.92
C SER A 35 -7.02 -1.55 -5.19
N ARG A 36 -8.16 -1.29 -5.83
CA ARG A 36 -9.09 -2.37 -6.20
C ARG A 36 -8.55 -3.31 -7.27
N LYS A 37 -7.61 -2.83 -8.08
CA LYS A 37 -7.02 -3.55 -9.21
C LYS A 37 -5.53 -3.20 -9.30
N PRO A 38 -4.68 -3.79 -8.44
CA PRO A 38 -3.25 -3.57 -8.52
C PRO A 38 -2.73 -4.09 -9.86
N SER A 39 -2.07 -3.23 -10.61
CA SER A 39 -1.40 -3.55 -11.85
C SER A 39 0.08 -3.80 -11.57
N GLY A 40 0.68 -4.79 -12.24
CA GLY A 40 2.09 -5.18 -12.01
C GLY A 40 3.11 -4.08 -12.32
N SER A 41 2.70 -2.95 -12.91
CA SER A 41 3.54 -1.78 -13.17
C SER A 41 3.46 -0.70 -12.08
N GLU A 42 2.57 -0.85 -11.08
CA GLU A 42 2.44 0.08 -9.95
C GLU A 42 3.51 -0.12 -8.86
N THR A 43 4.43 -1.07 -9.03
CA THR A 43 5.64 -1.21 -8.22
C THR A 43 6.61 -0.07 -8.55
N ARG A 44 6.29 1.15 -8.11
CA ARG A 44 7.18 2.30 -8.17
C ARG A 44 7.59 2.71 -6.77
N ALA A 45 8.87 3.03 -6.62
CA ALA A 45 9.45 3.63 -5.43
C ALA A 45 9.37 2.78 -4.14
N GLY A 46 9.60 1.46 -4.18
CA GLY A 46 9.72 0.64 -2.97
C GLY A 46 8.41 0.41 -2.21
N VAL A 47 7.27 0.61 -2.88
CA VAL A 47 5.93 0.37 -2.34
C VAL A 47 5.39 -0.95 -2.89
N GLU A 48 4.80 -1.76 -2.02
CA GLU A 48 4.11 -3.00 -2.38
C GLU A 48 2.61 -2.74 -2.54
N MET A 49 2.05 -3.01 -3.73
CA MET A 49 0.63 -2.78 -4.00
C MET A 49 -0.19 -4.02 -3.70
N VAL A 50 -1.19 -3.88 -2.82
CA VAL A 50 -2.09 -4.95 -2.38
C VAL A 50 -3.51 -4.67 -2.84
N GLN A 51 -4.24 -5.71 -3.22
CA GLN A 51 -5.64 -5.56 -3.59
C GLN A 51 -6.50 -5.26 -2.36
N LEU A 52 -7.31 -4.20 -2.45
CA LEU A 52 -8.33 -3.87 -1.46
C LEU A 52 -9.57 -3.31 -2.12
N ASP A 53 -10.71 -3.94 -1.84
CA ASP A 53 -12.02 -3.32 -1.92
C ASP A 53 -12.51 -3.03 -0.50
N ILE A 54 -12.75 -1.75 -0.18
CA ILE A 54 -13.06 -1.32 1.19
C ILE A 54 -14.48 -1.71 1.63
N ASP A 55 -15.37 -1.93 0.66
CA ASP A 55 -16.76 -2.30 0.90
C ASP A 55 -16.93 -3.83 1.11
N SER A 56 -15.83 -4.59 1.13
CA SER A 56 -15.84 -6.05 1.31
C SER A 56 -14.97 -6.47 2.50
N ASP A 57 -15.60 -6.94 3.58
CA ASP A 57 -14.91 -7.48 4.75
C ASP A 57 -13.94 -8.62 4.40
N GLU A 58 -14.32 -9.46 3.43
CA GLU A 58 -13.45 -10.52 2.93
C GLU A 58 -12.19 -9.94 2.26
N SER A 59 -12.34 -8.89 1.44
CA SER A 59 -11.20 -8.21 0.84
C SER A 59 -10.31 -7.54 1.88
N VAL A 60 -10.89 -6.92 2.91
CA VAL A 60 -10.14 -6.30 4.02
C VAL A 60 -9.33 -7.36 4.75
N SER A 61 -9.96 -8.49 5.11
CA SER A 61 -9.31 -9.61 5.79
C SER A 61 -8.16 -10.19 4.97
N ARG A 62 -8.35 -10.40 3.66
CA ARG A 62 -7.28 -10.86 2.77
C ARG A 62 -6.12 -9.86 2.69
N CYS A 63 -6.42 -8.56 2.59
CA CYS A 63 -5.41 -7.50 2.49
C CYS A 63 -4.50 -7.43 3.71
N VAL A 64 -5.04 -7.54 4.93
CA VAL A 64 -4.23 -7.44 6.17
C VAL A 64 -3.44 -8.70 6.50
N ASN A 65 -3.74 -9.83 5.83
CA ASN A 65 -3.03 -11.10 5.97
C ASN A 65 -1.91 -11.30 4.91
N THR A 66 -1.59 -10.25 4.12
CA THR A 66 -0.46 -10.24 3.17
C THR A 66 0.87 -10.00 3.89
#